data_AF-A0A7Z0BF18-F1
#
_entry.id   AF-A0A7Z0BF18-F1
#
_cell.length_a   1.000
_cell.length_b   1.000
_cell.length_c   1.000
_cell.angle_alpha   90.00
_cell.angle_beta   90.00
_cell.angle_gamma   90.00
#
_symmetry.space_group_name_H-M   'P 1'
#
loop_
_entity.id
_entity.type
_entity.pdbx_description
1 polymer ?
#
loop_
_entity_poly.entity_id
_entity_poly.type
_entity_poly.pdbx_seq_one_letter_code
_entity_poly.pdbx_strand_id
1 'polypeptide(L)'
;MRLSGKRSILAPALALAVAVFGTVAAAAPASARAPQSASLVVTGDADDPITQGESVEFSTASGDGFNVWGTTNHLTVQVFDPPAGPWTIELSAPVGQPLAVGTYTGATENTYESPLPGIALTGNDQICSFGQTGSLTVTDISWGPYGYLERFDATFEQRCNYSTGSARGEVHVANPPAPPVLAVGVEVALSGTIDTGAGEVTVHGTVTCTAPATVYVEGGVTQTWHGQRAEGIVRAEVACTPGAPVAWTSSTPSFTSVPFRRGAVTVSANASSYDTTYDVFVSDADTAVVRLKKG
;
A
#
# COMPACT_ATOMS: atom_id res chain seq x y z
N MET A 1 -13.15 26.38 76.25
CA MET A 1 -12.90 27.35 75.16
C MET A 1 -12.61 26.54 73.90
N ARG A 2 -13.51 26.51 72.89
CA ARG A 2 -13.45 27.33 71.65
C ARG A 2 -12.06 27.26 71.00
N LEU A 3 -11.79 26.85 69.74
CA LEU A 3 -12.53 26.62 68.49
C LEU A 3 -11.73 25.58 67.66
N SER A 4 -12.37 24.63 66.97
CA SER A 4 -12.60 24.58 65.50
C SER A 4 -11.43 25.06 64.60
N GLY A 5 -10.88 24.14 63.81
CA GLY A 5 -9.97 24.43 62.68
C GLY A 5 -10.12 23.36 61.59
N LYS A 6 -10.73 23.74 60.47
CA LYS A 6 -11.14 22.93 59.32
C LYS A 6 -9.95 22.22 58.64
N ARG A 7 -10.11 20.94 58.29
CA ARG A 7 -9.22 20.22 57.36
C ARG A 7 -9.67 20.52 55.92
N SER A 8 -8.87 21.29 55.19
CA SER A 8 -9.03 21.52 53.75
C SER A 8 -8.69 20.24 52.98
N ILE A 9 -9.63 19.78 52.16
CA ILE A 9 -9.45 18.68 51.22
C ILE A 9 -8.86 19.28 49.94
N LEU A 10 -7.61 18.92 49.63
CA LEU A 10 -6.98 19.19 48.33
C LEU A 10 -7.36 18.08 47.37
N ALA A 11 -8.15 18.41 46.34
CA ALA A 11 -8.37 17.54 45.19
C ALA A 11 -7.17 17.61 44.23
N PRO A 12 -6.65 16.49 43.71
CA PRO A 12 -5.63 16.54 42.67
C PRO A 12 -6.30 16.86 41.32
N ALA A 13 -5.80 17.91 40.66
CA ALA A 13 -6.14 18.22 39.27
C ALA A 13 -5.46 17.20 38.36
N LEU A 14 -6.26 16.41 37.63
CA LEU A 14 -5.80 15.45 36.65
C LEU A 14 -5.55 16.19 35.33
N ALA A 15 -4.28 16.44 34.98
CA ALA A 15 -3.91 16.97 33.68
C ALA A 15 -3.90 15.84 32.65
N LEU A 16 -4.82 15.86 31.68
CA LEU A 16 -4.75 14.99 30.50
C LEU A 16 -3.64 15.50 29.57
N ALA A 17 -2.54 14.75 29.47
CA ALA A 17 -1.59 14.91 28.38
C ALA A 17 -2.14 14.22 27.13
N VAL A 18 -2.45 15.00 26.10
CA VAL A 18 -2.80 14.48 24.78
C VAL A 18 -1.50 14.05 24.10
N ALA A 19 -1.22 12.75 24.07
CA ALA A 19 -0.13 12.20 23.27
C ALA A 19 -0.57 12.17 21.81
N VAL A 20 -0.02 13.07 21.00
CA VAL A 20 -0.10 12.99 19.54
C VAL A 20 0.82 11.85 19.10
N PHE A 21 0.28 10.65 18.93
CA PHE A 21 0.97 9.58 18.26
C PHE A 21 0.98 9.89 16.76
N GLY A 22 2.10 10.43 16.28
CA GLY A 22 2.40 10.42 14.86
C GLY A 22 2.57 8.97 14.40
N THR A 23 1.65 8.47 13.61
CA THR A 23 1.78 7.17 12.95
C THR A 23 2.95 7.27 11.96
N VAL A 24 4.07 6.63 12.27
CA VAL A 24 5.04 6.26 11.25
C VAL A 24 4.31 5.27 10.36
N ALA A 25 4.01 5.66 9.12
CA ALA A 25 3.54 4.73 8.11
C ALA A 25 4.70 3.76 7.86
N ALA A 26 4.66 2.59 8.50
CA ALA A 26 5.43 1.46 8.05
C ALA A 26 4.97 1.21 6.60
N ALA A 27 5.89 1.23 5.65
CA ALA A 27 5.60 0.74 4.31
C ALA A 27 5.05 -0.68 4.49
N ALA A 28 3.84 -0.94 3.98
CA ALA A 28 3.29 -2.28 3.99
C ALA A 28 4.33 -3.23 3.34
N PRO A 29 4.58 -4.42 3.91
CA PRO A 29 5.40 -5.39 3.21
C PRO A 29 4.77 -5.62 1.85
N ALA A 30 5.56 -5.49 0.77
CA ALA A 30 5.11 -5.84 -0.56
C ALA A 30 4.60 -7.28 -0.49
N SER A 31 3.29 -7.47 -0.63
CA SER A 31 2.68 -8.79 -0.55
C SER A 31 3.31 -9.70 -1.60
N ALA A 32 3.80 -10.87 -1.17
CA ALA A 32 4.28 -11.90 -2.08
C ALA A 32 3.22 -12.21 -3.13
N ARG A 33 3.58 -12.03 -4.40
CA ARG A 33 2.66 -12.18 -5.53
C ARG A 33 3.19 -13.23 -6.49
N ALA A 34 2.30 -14.11 -6.93
CA ALA A 34 2.61 -15.04 -7.99
C ALA A 34 2.85 -14.24 -9.29
N PRO A 35 4.02 -14.37 -9.92
CA PRO A 35 4.30 -13.71 -11.19
C PRO A 35 3.54 -14.42 -12.33
N GLN A 36 3.25 -13.70 -13.43
CA GLN A 36 2.65 -14.31 -14.62
C GLN A 36 3.63 -15.30 -15.28
N SER A 37 4.90 -14.92 -15.36
CA SER A 37 5.98 -15.80 -15.78
C SER A 37 7.22 -15.56 -14.94
N ALA A 38 7.87 -16.63 -14.52
CA ALA A 38 9.16 -16.57 -13.87
C ALA A 38 9.99 -17.83 -14.15
N SER A 39 11.30 -17.70 -14.07
CA SER A 39 12.23 -18.81 -14.05
C SER A 39 13.43 -18.52 -13.16
N LEU A 40 13.98 -19.57 -12.59
CA LEU A 40 15.23 -19.55 -11.83
C LEU A 40 16.08 -20.74 -12.28
N VAL A 41 17.27 -20.45 -12.81
CA VAL A 41 18.27 -21.46 -13.15
C VAL A 41 19.46 -21.26 -12.21
N VAL A 42 19.93 -22.34 -11.60
CA VAL A 42 21.12 -22.33 -10.74
C VAL A 42 22.03 -23.48 -11.10
N THR A 43 23.32 -23.20 -11.24
CA THR A 43 24.38 -24.18 -11.51
C THR A 43 25.51 -24.02 -10.51
N GLY A 44 25.86 -25.12 -9.86
CA GLY A 44 26.97 -25.24 -8.92
C GLY A 44 28.27 -25.75 -9.50
N ASP A 45 29.38 -25.28 -8.97
CA ASP A 45 30.65 -26.01 -9.03
C ASP A 45 30.72 -27.15 -8.01
N ALA A 46 31.60 -28.13 -8.22
CA ALA A 46 31.72 -29.37 -7.43
C ALA A 46 32.03 -29.21 -5.92
N ASP A 47 32.26 -28.00 -5.42
CA ASP A 47 32.48 -27.69 -3.99
C ASP A 47 31.49 -26.65 -3.44
N ASP A 48 30.54 -26.17 -4.25
CA ASP A 48 29.56 -25.20 -3.77
C ASP A 48 28.59 -25.87 -2.78
N PRO A 49 28.52 -25.42 -1.51
CA PRO A 49 27.75 -26.10 -0.49
C PRO A 49 26.23 -25.92 -0.64
N ILE A 50 25.78 -24.92 -1.42
CA ILE A 50 24.34 -24.65 -1.60
C ILE A 50 23.75 -25.61 -2.64
N THR A 51 24.38 -25.66 -3.79
CA THR A 51 23.98 -26.51 -4.92
C THR A 51 24.52 -27.94 -4.83
N GLN A 52 25.55 -28.16 -4.01
CA GLN A 52 26.28 -29.43 -3.90
C GLN A 52 26.86 -29.90 -5.25
N GLY A 53 27.19 -28.95 -6.14
CA GLY A 53 27.68 -29.21 -7.49
C GLY A 53 26.61 -29.63 -8.50
N GLU A 54 25.34 -29.54 -8.13
CA GLU A 54 24.22 -29.85 -9.02
C GLU A 54 23.72 -28.60 -9.78
N SER A 55 22.83 -28.83 -10.75
CA SER A 55 22.09 -27.77 -11.43
C SER A 55 20.60 -28.00 -11.28
N VAL A 56 19.88 -26.92 -11.03
CA VAL A 56 18.42 -26.90 -10.91
C VAL A 56 17.84 -25.83 -11.84
N GLU A 57 16.65 -26.10 -12.36
CA GLU A 57 15.89 -25.18 -13.19
C GLU A 57 14.42 -25.26 -12.78
N PHE A 58 13.83 -24.09 -12.55
CA PHE A 58 12.41 -23.95 -12.23
C PHE A 58 11.79 -22.94 -13.17
N SER A 59 10.56 -23.18 -13.59
CA SER A 59 9.79 -22.19 -14.33
C SER A 59 8.29 -22.34 -14.12
N THR A 60 7.57 -21.22 -14.19
CA THR A 60 6.10 -21.25 -14.22
C THR A 60 5.56 -22.00 -15.44
N ALA A 61 6.33 -22.05 -16.54
CA ALA A 61 5.98 -22.82 -17.73
C ALA A 61 6.05 -24.35 -17.51
N SER A 62 6.93 -24.79 -16.59
CA SER A 62 7.05 -26.16 -16.11
C SER A 62 6.02 -26.50 -15.02
N GLY A 63 5.26 -25.53 -14.53
CA GLY A 63 4.27 -25.68 -13.47
C GLY A 63 4.80 -25.45 -12.05
N ASP A 64 6.02 -24.91 -11.90
CA ASP A 64 6.60 -24.60 -10.60
C ASP A 64 5.93 -23.37 -9.95
N GLY A 65 5.79 -23.41 -8.63
CA GLY A 65 5.25 -22.33 -7.83
C GLY A 65 6.28 -21.24 -7.56
N PHE A 66 5.97 -19.99 -7.92
CA PHE A 66 6.82 -18.83 -7.63
C PHE A 66 6.09 -17.79 -6.78
N ASN A 67 6.82 -17.18 -5.85
CA ASN A 67 6.44 -15.97 -5.15
C ASN A 67 7.53 -14.92 -5.35
N VAL A 68 7.13 -13.69 -5.71
CA VAL A 68 8.04 -12.57 -5.89
C VAL A 68 7.55 -11.38 -5.08
N TRP A 69 8.45 -10.74 -4.34
CA TRP A 69 8.18 -9.51 -3.60
C TRP A 69 9.45 -8.69 -3.44
N GLY A 70 9.29 -7.41 -3.15
CA GLY A 70 10.42 -6.54 -2.97
C GLY A 70 10.04 -5.07 -2.84
N THR A 71 11.08 -4.24 -2.85
CA THR A 71 11.01 -2.79 -2.94
C THR A 71 11.81 -2.35 -4.16
N THR A 72 11.89 -1.05 -4.40
CA THR A 72 12.76 -0.53 -5.46
C THR A 72 14.25 -0.78 -5.20
N ASN A 73 14.68 -1.13 -4.00
CA ASN A 73 16.08 -1.41 -3.64
C ASN A 73 16.41 -2.92 -3.54
N HIS A 74 15.43 -3.75 -3.22
CA HIS A 74 15.61 -5.17 -2.87
C HIS A 74 14.53 -6.03 -3.51
N LEU A 75 14.88 -7.20 -4.00
CA LEU A 75 13.96 -8.17 -4.60
C LEU A 75 14.22 -9.58 -4.05
N THR A 76 13.15 -10.27 -3.69
CA THR A 76 13.15 -11.70 -3.36
C THR A 76 12.37 -12.48 -4.41
N VAL A 77 12.98 -13.54 -4.91
CA VAL A 77 12.33 -14.54 -5.76
C VAL A 77 12.40 -15.87 -5.04
N GLN A 78 11.25 -16.48 -4.78
CA GLN A 78 11.11 -17.75 -4.11
C GLN A 78 10.42 -18.76 -5.03
N VAL A 79 10.99 -19.96 -5.10
CA VAL A 79 10.35 -21.16 -5.63
C VAL A 79 9.86 -21.98 -4.45
N PHE A 80 8.54 -22.17 -4.33
CA PHE A 80 7.94 -22.88 -3.21
C PHE A 80 7.52 -24.30 -3.60
N ASP A 81 7.73 -25.24 -2.69
CA ASP A 81 7.40 -26.66 -2.82
C ASP A 81 7.86 -27.37 -4.12
N PRO A 82 9.01 -27.06 -4.76
CA PRO A 82 9.41 -27.80 -5.95
C PRO A 82 10.02 -29.17 -5.54
N PRO A 83 10.09 -30.14 -6.47
CA PRO A 83 10.66 -31.47 -6.18
C PRO A 83 12.10 -31.45 -5.64
N ALA A 84 12.88 -30.42 -6.00
CA ALA A 84 14.26 -30.23 -5.56
C ALA A 84 14.39 -29.41 -4.24
N GLY A 85 13.30 -29.25 -3.49
CA GLY A 85 13.25 -28.46 -2.25
C GLY A 85 13.16 -26.95 -2.49
N PRO A 86 12.74 -26.13 -1.51
CA PRO A 86 12.52 -24.70 -1.72
C PRO A 86 13.80 -23.98 -2.13
N TRP A 87 13.70 -23.03 -3.07
CA TRP A 87 14.80 -22.16 -3.48
C TRP A 87 14.41 -20.70 -3.28
N THR A 88 15.35 -19.88 -2.84
CA THR A 88 15.16 -18.44 -2.68
C THR A 88 16.41 -17.71 -3.09
N ILE A 89 16.23 -16.64 -3.86
CA ILE A 89 17.29 -15.68 -4.17
C ILE A 89 16.83 -14.29 -3.75
N GLU A 90 17.62 -13.67 -2.88
CA GLU A 90 17.46 -12.27 -2.48
C GLU A 90 18.56 -11.43 -3.12
N LEU A 91 18.18 -10.28 -3.69
CA LEU A 91 19.06 -9.39 -4.44
C LEU A 91 18.81 -7.96 -3.99
N SER A 92 19.87 -7.19 -3.73
CA SER A 92 19.74 -5.78 -3.33
C SER A 92 20.85 -4.90 -3.88
N ALA A 93 20.48 -3.65 -4.16
CA ALA A 93 21.43 -2.57 -4.34
C ALA A 93 21.92 -2.04 -2.99
N PRO A 94 23.05 -1.29 -2.95
CA PRO A 94 23.44 -0.56 -1.76
C PRO A 94 22.31 0.29 -1.17
N VAL A 95 22.27 0.39 0.15
CA VAL A 95 21.24 1.13 0.89
C VAL A 95 21.07 2.55 0.35
N GLY A 96 19.81 2.96 0.18
CA GLY A 96 19.45 4.27 -0.37
C GLY A 96 19.53 4.38 -1.89
N GLN A 97 19.93 3.31 -2.59
CA GLN A 97 19.92 3.26 -4.06
C GLN A 97 18.83 2.32 -4.57
N PRO A 98 18.11 2.66 -5.65
CA PRO A 98 17.25 1.69 -6.30
C PRO A 98 18.10 0.59 -6.96
N LEU A 99 17.61 -0.64 -6.94
CA LEU A 99 18.07 -1.71 -7.82
C LEU A 99 17.74 -1.30 -9.26
N ALA A 100 18.78 -1.08 -10.05
CA ALA A 100 18.71 -0.64 -11.43
C ALA A 100 19.59 -1.52 -12.33
N VAL A 101 19.38 -1.41 -13.65
CA VAL A 101 20.24 -2.05 -14.66
C VAL A 101 21.71 -1.69 -14.40
N GLY A 102 22.56 -2.71 -14.36
CA GLY A 102 23.98 -2.55 -14.05
C GLY A 102 24.58 -3.77 -13.36
N THR A 103 25.90 -3.70 -13.15
CA THR A 103 26.66 -4.74 -12.46
C THR A 103 27.05 -4.27 -11.06
N TYR A 104 26.67 -5.07 -10.08
CA TYR A 104 26.97 -4.92 -8.66
C TYR A 104 28.03 -5.95 -8.29
N THR A 105 29.22 -5.49 -7.90
CA THR A 105 30.34 -6.37 -7.53
C THR A 105 30.60 -6.28 -6.04
N GLY A 106 31.24 -7.33 -5.48
CA GLY A 106 31.53 -7.37 -4.04
C GLY A 106 30.27 -7.51 -3.19
N ALA A 107 29.24 -8.17 -3.73
CA ALA A 107 28.00 -8.42 -3.02
C ALA A 107 28.24 -9.35 -1.82
N THR A 108 27.51 -9.10 -0.74
CA THR A 108 27.59 -9.87 0.51
C THR A 108 26.25 -10.54 0.85
N GLU A 109 26.19 -11.33 1.92
CA GLU A 109 24.94 -11.92 2.41
C GLU A 109 23.95 -10.89 3.00
N ASN A 110 24.40 -9.67 3.31
CA ASN A 110 23.54 -8.65 3.90
C ASN A 110 22.70 -7.98 2.81
N THR A 111 21.44 -8.40 2.68
CA THR A 111 20.47 -7.90 1.69
C THR A 111 19.66 -6.70 2.16
N TYR A 112 19.82 -6.30 3.42
CA TYR A 112 19.12 -5.18 4.04
C TYR A 112 20.10 -4.20 4.68
N GLU A 113 19.84 -2.90 4.51
CA GLU A 113 20.55 -1.79 5.19
C GLU A 113 22.09 -1.82 5.07
N SER A 114 22.62 -2.41 3.99
CA SER A 114 24.06 -2.55 3.73
C SER A 114 24.57 -1.48 2.75
N PRO A 115 25.76 -0.88 2.96
CA PRO A 115 26.40 0.00 1.96
C PRO A 115 26.97 -0.77 0.76
N LEU A 116 27.00 -2.11 0.82
CA LEU A 116 27.40 -2.98 -0.27
C LEU A 116 26.15 -3.63 -0.89
N PRO A 117 26.20 -4.04 -2.17
CA PRO A 117 25.12 -4.85 -2.73
C PRO A 117 24.96 -6.17 -1.97
N GLY A 118 23.76 -6.74 -2.02
CA GLY A 118 23.44 -8.00 -1.37
C GLY A 118 23.00 -9.04 -2.37
N ILE A 119 23.46 -10.27 -2.17
CA ILE A 119 22.97 -11.49 -2.83
C ILE A 119 22.84 -12.50 -1.72
N ALA A 120 21.73 -13.22 -1.62
CA ALA A 120 21.61 -14.38 -0.74
C ALA A 120 20.82 -15.49 -1.44
N LEU A 121 21.55 -16.48 -1.94
CA LEU A 121 20.99 -17.71 -2.46
C LEU A 121 20.81 -18.71 -1.31
N THR A 122 19.60 -19.25 -1.20
CA THR A 122 19.26 -20.38 -0.33
C THR A 122 18.63 -21.48 -1.19
N GLY A 123 19.13 -22.71 -1.09
CA GLY A 123 18.61 -23.84 -1.86
C GLY A 123 18.46 -25.07 -0.98
N ASN A 124 17.24 -25.61 -0.89
CA ASN A 124 16.92 -26.81 -0.09
C ASN A 124 17.51 -26.74 1.34
N ASP A 125 17.21 -25.64 2.03
CA ASP A 125 17.72 -25.29 3.37
C ASP A 125 19.25 -25.12 3.49
N GLN A 126 19.99 -25.13 2.38
CA GLN A 126 21.43 -24.84 2.35
C GLN A 126 21.70 -23.34 2.19
N ILE A 127 22.62 -22.83 3.01
CA ILE A 127 23.07 -21.43 3.05
C ILE A 127 24.59 -21.34 3.25
N CYS A 128 25.19 -20.19 2.95
CA CYS A 128 26.56 -19.90 3.39
C CYS A 128 26.56 -19.52 4.88
N SER A 129 27.23 -20.31 5.74
CA SER A 129 27.22 -20.06 7.20
C SER A 129 28.32 -19.11 7.72
N PHE A 130 29.35 -18.83 6.91
CA PHE A 130 30.53 -18.05 7.32
C PHE A 130 30.88 -16.95 6.30
N GLY A 131 29.85 -16.24 5.84
CA GLY A 131 30.00 -15.18 4.85
C GLY A 131 30.14 -15.69 3.42
N GLN A 132 29.93 -14.76 2.51
CA GLN A 132 30.02 -14.98 1.08
C GLN A 132 30.44 -13.71 0.34
N THR A 133 30.87 -13.91 -0.90
CA THR A 133 31.11 -12.84 -1.86
C THR A 133 30.43 -13.18 -3.18
N GLY A 134 29.95 -12.17 -3.90
CA GLY A 134 29.29 -12.38 -5.17
C GLY A 134 29.26 -11.18 -6.09
N SER A 135 28.62 -11.37 -7.23
CA SER A 135 28.29 -10.33 -8.19
C SER A 135 26.92 -10.56 -8.80
N LEU A 136 26.20 -9.47 -9.05
CA LEU A 136 24.87 -9.45 -9.64
C LEU A 136 24.93 -8.54 -10.87
N THR A 137 24.41 -8.99 -12.01
CA THR A 137 24.22 -8.15 -13.19
C THR A 137 22.74 -8.12 -13.54
N VAL A 138 22.11 -6.96 -13.40
CA VAL A 138 20.73 -6.70 -13.80
C VAL A 138 20.73 -6.18 -15.23
N THR A 139 20.04 -6.86 -16.14
CA THR A 139 19.95 -6.51 -17.57
C THR A 139 18.63 -5.85 -17.93
N ASP A 140 17.54 -6.19 -17.25
CA ASP A 140 16.27 -5.48 -17.32
C ASP A 140 15.66 -5.37 -15.92
N ILE A 141 15.09 -4.21 -15.61
CA ILE A 141 14.24 -4.02 -14.44
C ILE A 141 13.29 -2.87 -14.72
N SER A 142 11.99 -3.13 -14.57
CA SER A 142 10.97 -2.10 -14.70
C SER A 142 9.87 -2.26 -13.67
N TRP A 143 9.54 -1.14 -13.02
CA TRP A 143 8.51 -1.04 -12.00
C TRP A 143 7.35 -0.18 -12.52
N GLY A 144 6.13 -0.62 -12.24
CA GLY A 144 4.91 0.17 -12.33
C GLY A 144 4.60 0.91 -11.03
N PRO A 145 3.40 1.50 -10.92
CA PRO A 145 2.93 2.19 -9.73
C PRO A 145 3.00 1.31 -8.48
N TYR A 146 3.21 1.94 -7.33
CA TYR A 146 3.22 1.30 -6.00
C TYR A 146 4.11 0.05 -5.88
N GLY A 147 5.21 -0.03 -6.65
CA GLY A 147 6.15 -1.15 -6.59
C GLY A 147 5.68 -2.41 -7.32
N TYR A 148 4.76 -2.28 -8.28
CA TYR A 148 4.42 -3.40 -9.16
C TYR A 148 5.62 -3.78 -10.05
N LEU A 149 6.24 -4.94 -9.84
CA LEU A 149 7.34 -5.39 -10.70
C LEU A 149 6.79 -5.83 -12.05
N GLU A 150 7.12 -5.13 -13.14
CA GLU A 150 6.72 -5.54 -14.49
C GLU A 150 7.71 -6.55 -15.08
N ARG A 151 9.01 -6.26 -14.99
CA ARG A 151 10.08 -7.10 -15.53
C ARG A 151 11.30 -7.07 -14.64
N PHE A 152 11.99 -8.19 -14.57
CA PHE A 152 13.29 -8.31 -13.93
C PHE A 152 14.08 -9.44 -14.60
N ASP A 153 15.27 -9.12 -15.04
CA ASP A 153 16.22 -10.05 -15.64
C ASP A 153 17.58 -9.80 -15.02
N ALA A 154 18.16 -10.84 -14.42
CA ALA A 154 19.48 -10.74 -13.83
C ALA A 154 20.24 -12.06 -13.83
N THR A 155 21.56 -11.95 -13.87
CA THR A 155 22.47 -13.05 -13.58
C THR A 155 23.22 -12.79 -12.29
N PHE A 156 23.57 -13.85 -11.56
CA PHE A 156 24.29 -13.75 -10.31
C PHE A 156 25.37 -14.83 -10.20
N GLU A 157 26.39 -14.52 -9.43
CA GLU A 157 27.38 -15.45 -8.93
C GLU A 157 27.53 -15.23 -7.42
N GLN A 158 27.50 -16.31 -6.66
CA GLN A 158 27.74 -16.33 -5.23
C GLN A 158 28.74 -17.42 -4.90
N ARG A 159 29.70 -17.10 -4.03
CA ARG A 159 30.62 -18.07 -3.47
C ARG A 159 30.70 -17.91 -1.96
N CYS A 160 30.46 -18.99 -1.24
CA CYS A 160 30.70 -19.03 0.20
C CYS A 160 32.20 -18.88 0.48
N ASN A 161 32.58 -18.13 1.51
CA ASN A 161 33.99 -17.82 1.79
C ASN A 161 34.88 -19.03 2.08
N TYR A 162 34.27 -20.14 2.50
CA TYR A 162 34.92 -21.40 2.84
C TYR A 162 34.85 -22.44 1.71
N SER A 163 34.36 -22.06 0.53
CA SER A 163 34.29 -22.92 -0.66
C SER A 163 35.18 -22.39 -1.79
N THR A 164 35.69 -23.33 -2.58
CA THR A 164 36.36 -23.12 -3.87
C THR A 164 35.37 -23.06 -5.04
N GLY A 165 34.17 -23.61 -4.87
CA GLY A 165 33.11 -23.62 -5.87
C GLY A 165 32.15 -22.45 -5.71
N SER A 166 31.54 -22.01 -6.82
CA SER A 166 30.53 -20.95 -6.83
C SER A 166 29.20 -21.47 -7.36
N ALA A 167 28.10 -20.91 -6.87
CA ALA A 167 26.80 -21.00 -7.49
C ALA A 167 26.64 -19.84 -8.48
N ARG A 168 26.18 -20.13 -9.69
CA ARG A 168 25.82 -19.14 -10.71
C ARG A 168 24.38 -19.36 -11.12
N GLY A 169 23.67 -18.28 -11.43
CA GLY A 169 22.31 -18.42 -11.85
C GLY A 169 21.78 -17.24 -12.64
N GLU A 170 20.58 -17.46 -13.15
CA GLU A 170 19.80 -16.53 -13.93
C GLU A 170 18.38 -16.53 -13.38
N VAL A 171 17.82 -15.33 -13.25
CA VAL A 171 16.46 -15.11 -12.77
C VAL A 171 15.73 -14.23 -13.76
N HIS A 172 14.55 -14.67 -14.14
CA HIS A 172 13.63 -13.96 -15.01
C HIS A 172 12.29 -13.84 -14.31
N VAL A 173 11.72 -12.63 -14.32
CA VAL A 173 10.36 -12.36 -13.88
C VAL A 173 9.73 -11.44 -14.91
N ALA A 174 8.56 -11.82 -15.42
CA ALA A 174 7.77 -10.97 -16.29
C ALA A 174 6.29 -11.04 -15.92
N ASN A 175 5.71 -9.86 -15.77
CA ASN A 175 4.32 -9.60 -15.47
C ASN A 175 3.69 -8.77 -16.60
N PRO A 176 2.37 -8.78 -16.76
CA PRO A 176 1.70 -7.90 -17.72
C PRO A 176 1.95 -6.44 -17.33
N PRO A 177 1.76 -5.48 -18.26
CA PRO A 177 1.84 -4.06 -17.95
C PRO A 177 1.01 -3.72 -16.71
N ALA A 178 1.51 -2.80 -15.88
CA ALA A 178 0.84 -2.43 -14.65
C ALA A 178 -0.61 -2.00 -14.91
N PRO A 179 -1.61 -2.57 -14.19
CA PRO A 179 -3.00 -2.15 -14.34
C PRO A 179 -3.18 -0.65 -14.05
N PRO A 180 -4.18 0.03 -14.60
CA PRO A 180 -4.45 1.42 -14.23
C PRO A 180 -4.70 1.55 -12.72
N VAL A 181 -4.06 2.54 -12.10
CA VAL A 181 -4.33 2.90 -10.70
C VAL A 181 -5.77 3.41 -10.58
N LEU A 182 -6.49 2.94 -9.56
CA LEU A 182 -7.79 3.49 -9.23
C LEU A 182 -7.62 4.94 -8.78
N ALA A 183 -8.26 5.86 -9.47
CA ALA A 183 -8.47 7.22 -9.02
C ALA A 183 -9.97 7.41 -8.87
N VAL A 184 -10.36 8.13 -7.82
CA VAL A 184 -11.75 8.55 -7.58
C VAL A 184 -11.82 10.06 -7.66
N GLY A 185 -12.96 10.58 -8.07
CA GLY A 185 -13.28 12.01 -8.03
C GLY A 185 -14.66 12.20 -7.43
N VAL A 186 -14.87 13.28 -6.69
CA VAL A 186 -16.18 13.65 -6.14
C VAL A 186 -16.52 15.09 -6.46
N GLU A 187 -17.78 15.32 -6.81
CA GLU A 187 -18.33 16.66 -7.01
C GLU A 187 -19.62 16.77 -6.21
N VAL A 188 -19.80 17.90 -5.52
CA VAL A 188 -21.02 18.26 -4.82
C VAL A 188 -21.86 19.18 -5.70
N ALA A 189 -23.10 18.78 -5.97
CA ALA A 189 -24.01 19.62 -6.74
C ALA A 189 -24.36 20.90 -5.98
N LEU A 190 -24.43 22.03 -6.71
CA LEU A 190 -24.75 23.34 -6.13
C LEU A 190 -26.23 23.51 -5.72
N SER A 191 -27.06 22.52 -5.98
CA SER A 191 -28.47 22.47 -5.57
C SER A 191 -28.75 21.34 -4.59
N GLY A 192 -29.69 21.57 -3.68
CA GLY A 192 -30.22 20.56 -2.77
C GLY A 192 -31.67 20.86 -2.41
N THR A 193 -32.29 19.95 -1.67
CA THR A 193 -33.67 20.12 -1.19
C THR A 193 -33.73 20.03 0.33
N ILE A 194 -34.78 20.60 0.90
CA ILE A 194 -35.12 20.46 2.31
C ILE A 194 -36.60 20.13 2.46
N ASP A 195 -36.89 19.06 3.19
CA ASP A 195 -38.22 18.78 3.71
C ASP A 195 -38.37 19.50 5.05
N THR A 196 -39.11 20.60 5.05
CA THR A 196 -39.35 21.38 6.27
C THR A 196 -40.26 20.70 7.28
N GLY A 197 -41.02 19.68 6.87
CA GLY A 197 -41.85 18.87 7.76
C GLY A 197 -41.04 17.79 8.49
N ALA A 198 -40.12 17.14 7.77
CA ALA A 198 -39.21 16.14 8.34
C ALA A 198 -37.95 16.74 8.99
N GLY A 199 -37.57 17.97 8.62
CA GLY A 199 -36.32 18.60 9.06
C GLY A 199 -35.07 18.01 8.39
N GLU A 200 -35.24 17.30 7.27
CA GLU A 200 -34.18 16.63 6.54
C GLU A 200 -33.72 17.44 5.33
N VAL A 201 -32.41 17.50 5.17
CA VAL A 201 -31.75 18.10 4.00
C VAL A 201 -31.26 16.98 3.09
N THR A 202 -31.55 17.09 1.80
CA THR A 202 -31.04 16.20 0.77
C THR A 202 -30.02 16.95 -0.09
N VAL A 203 -28.80 16.42 -0.13
CA VAL A 203 -27.69 16.86 -0.96
C VAL A 203 -27.31 15.75 -1.94
N HIS A 204 -26.78 16.13 -3.09
CA HIS A 204 -26.41 15.19 -4.14
C HIS A 204 -25.17 15.70 -4.88
N GLY A 205 -24.65 14.86 -5.76
CA GLY A 205 -23.48 15.16 -6.56
C GLY A 205 -23.14 13.98 -7.45
N THR A 206 -21.90 13.94 -7.92
CA THR A 206 -21.40 12.83 -8.74
C THR A 206 -20.06 12.29 -8.24
N VAL A 207 -19.79 11.03 -8.56
CA VAL A 207 -18.50 10.37 -8.38
C VAL A 207 -18.00 9.90 -9.74
N THR A 208 -16.69 10.03 -9.98
CA THR A 208 -15.99 9.45 -11.13
C THR A 208 -14.93 8.46 -10.66
N CYS A 209 -14.61 7.45 -11.47
CA CYS A 209 -13.54 6.49 -11.18
C CYS A 209 -12.81 6.04 -12.47
N THR A 210 -11.54 5.68 -12.35
CA THR A 210 -10.75 5.12 -13.47
C THR A 210 -10.83 3.60 -13.60
N ALA A 211 -11.26 2.89 -12.56
CA ALA A 211 -11.56 1.47 -12.55
C ALA A 211 -12.85 1.18 -11.76
N PRO A 212 -13.55 0.05 -12.00
CA PRO A 212 -14.75 -0.30 -11.23
C PRO A 212 -14.44 -0.45 -9.73
N ALA A 213 -15.19 0.23 -8.88
CA ALA A 213 -14.97 0.22 -7.44
C ALA A 213 -16.22 0.61 -6.65
N THR A 214 -16.30 0.17 -5.40
CA THR A 214 -17.25 0.71 -4.42
C THR A 214 -16.64 1.95 -3.78
N VAL A 215 -17.28 3.11 -3.97
CA VAL A 215 -16.83 4.40 -3.44
C VAL A 215 -17.73 4.82 -2.29
N TYR A 216 -17.14 5.12 -1.14
CA TYR A 216 -17.83 5.66 0.02
C TYR A 216 -17.68 7.18 0.03
N VAL A 217 -18.80 7.90 -0.01
CA VAL A 217 -18.83 9.36 0.09
C VAL A 217 -19.24 9.73 1.51
N GLU A 218 -18.33 10.34 2.25
CA GLU A 218 -18.54 10.76 3.63
C GLU A 218 -18.26 12.25 3.81
N GLY A 219 -18.90 12.90 4.77
CA GLY A 219 -18.63 14.29 5.06
C GLY A 219 -19.70 14.95 5.90
N GLY A 220 -19.85 16.26 5.75
CA GLY A 220 -20.72 17.07 6.60
C GLY A 220 -21.51 18.12 5.84
N VAL A 221 -22.71 18.39 6.35
CA VAL A 221 -23.57 19.51 5.93
C VAL A 221 -23.63 20.49 7.09
N THR A 222 -23.33 21.77 6.85
CA THR A 222 -23.35 22.79 7.89
C THR A 222 -24.12 24.03 7.45
N GLN A 223 -24.89 24.59 8.38
CA GLN A 223 -25.63 25.84 8.17
C GLN A 223 -25.49 26.71 9.40
N THR A 224 -25.10 27.98 9.21
CA THR A 224 -25.02 28.95 10.30
C THR A 224 -26.05 30.07 10.08
N TRP A 225 -26.84 30.38 11.11
CA TRP A 225 -27.85 31.44 11.07
C TRP A 225 -27.92 32.14 12.43
N HIS A 226 -27.71 33.46 12.45
CA HIS A 226 -27.73 34.29 13.66
C HIS A 226 -26.90 33.70 14.83
N GLY A 227 -25.72 33.14 14.54
CA GLY A 227 -24.85 32.52 15.53
C GLY A 227 -25.26 31.11 15.98
N GLN A 228 -26.40 30.60 15.51
CA GLN A 228 -26.81 29.21 15.70
C GLN A 228 -26.31 28.35 14.54
N ARG A 229 -25.95 27.09 14.80
CA ARG A 229 -25.36 26.19 13.81
C ARG A 229 -26.12 24.86 13.76
N ALA A 230 -26.57 24.49 12.57
CA ALA A 230 -27.10 23.17 12.25
C ALA A 230 -26.01 22.34 11.58
N GLU A 231 -25.94 21.06 11.92
CA GLU A 231 -24.95 20.12 11.40
C GLU A 231 -25.62 18.79 11.07
N GLY A 232 -25.20 18.20 9.96
CA GLY A 232 -25.66 16.92 9.43
C GLY A 232 -24.50 16.20 8.76
N ILE A 233 -24.73 14.96 8.36
CA ILE A 233 -23.70 14.11 7.76
C ILE A 233 -24.00 13.83 6.29
N VAL A 234 -22.95 13.74 5.48
CA VAL A 234 -23.02 13.15 4.14
C VAL A 234 -22.57 11.70 4.27
N ARG A 235 -23.41 10.79 3.80
CA ARG A 235 -23.10 9.36 3.64
C ARG A 235 -23.79 8.84 2.39
N ALA A 236 -23.02 8.26 1.49
CA ALA A 236 -23.51 7.51 0.34
C ALA A 236 -22.50 6.41 -0.05
N GLU A 237 -23.01 5.33 -0.63
CA GLU A 237 -22.21 4.26 -1.23
C GLU A 237 -22.53 4.20 -2.73
N VAL A 238 -21.50 4.23 -3.56
CA VAL A 238 -21.62 4.31 -5.01
C VAL A 238 -20.86 3.15 -5.65
N ALA A 239 -21.59 2.30 -6.38
CA ALA A 239 -20.97 1.35 -7.31
C ALA A 239 -20.50 2.12 -8.55
N CYS A 240 -19.24 2.56 -8.54
CA CYS A 240 -18.68 3.37 -9.60
C CYS A 240 -18.14 2.49 -10.74
N THR A 241 -18.47 2.85 -11.97
CA THR A 241 -17.92 2.26 -13.19
C THR A 241 -17.23 3.33 -14.02
N PRO A 242 -16.07 3.04 -14.67
CA PRO A 242 -15.40 4.01 -15.51
C PRO A 242 -16.29 4.50 -16.65
N GLY A 243 -16.23 5.79 -16.95
CA GLY A 243 -17.04 6.43 -17.98
C GLY A 243 -17.78 7.65 -17.45
N ALA A 244 -19.11 7.63 -17.54
CA ALA A 244 -19.94 8.75 -17.12
C ALA A 244 -19.96 8.90 -15.58
N PRO A 245 -20.00 10.12 -15.04
CA PRO A 245 -20.13 10.34 -13.59
C PRO A 245 -21.38 9.66 -13.02
N VAL A 246 -21.23 8.98 -11.90
CA VAL A 246 -22.32 8.27 -11.21
C VAL A 246 -22.88 9.15 -10.11
N ALA A 247 -24.20 9.34 -10.08
CA ALA A 247 -24.84 10.19 -9.10
C ALA A 247 -24.82 9.57 -7.70
N TRP A 248 -24.62 10.41 -6.68
CA TRP A 248 -24.84 10.07 -5.27
C TRP A 248 -25.84 11.03 -4.64
N THR A 249 -26.50 10.58 -3.58
CA THR A 249 -27.44 11.39 -2.81
C THR A 249 -27.36 11.00 -1.34
N SER A 250 -27.48 11.98 -0.46
CA SER A 250 -27.54 11.77 0.98
C SER A 250 -28.60 12.68 1.60
N SER A 251 -29.41 12.10 2.48
CA SER A 251 -30.41 12.83 3.28
C SER A 251 -30.03 12.74 4.74
N THR A 252 -30.07 13.88 5.43
CA THR A 252 -29.68 13.95 6.85
C THR A 252 -30.51 15.00 7.60
N PRO A 253 -31.03 14.67 8.79
CA PRO A 253 -31.54 15.69 9.70
C PRO A 253 -30.37 16.47 10.34
N SER A 254 -30.69 17.57 11.03
CA SER A 254 -29.71 18.17 11.93
C SER A 254 -29.56 17.32 13.19
N PHE A 255 -28.33 16.97 13.57
CA PHE A 255 -28.04 16.30 14.85
C PHE A 255 -27.79 17.29 16.00
N THR A 256 -27.93 18.59 15.73
CA THR A 256 -27.86 19.66 16.75
C THR A 256 -29.26 20.05 17.21
N SER A 257 -29.36 20.93 18.21
CA SER A 257 -30.63 21.53 18.62
C SER A 257 -31.21 22.53 17.60
N VAL A 258 -30.49 22.83 16.52
CA VAL A 258 -30.87 23.82 15.50
C VAL A 258 -31.26 23.07 14.23
N PRO A 259 -32.52 23.15 13.75
CA PRO A 259 -32.92 22.49 12.51
C PRO A 259 -32.33 23.21 11.29
N PHE A 260 -32.12 22.47 10.21
CA PHE A 260 -31.82 23.06 8.92
C PHE A 260 -32.99 23.91 8.40
N ARG A 261 -32.67 24.88 7.54
CA ARG A 261 -33.63 25.79 6.90
C ARG A 261 -33.31 25.95 5.42
N ARG A 262 -34.28 26.47 4.66
CA ARG A 262 -34.02 26.92 3.29
C ARG A 262 -32.89 27.95 3.27
N GLY A 263 -32.08 27.91 2.21
CA GLY A 263 -30.94 28.81 2.05
C GLY A 263 -29.67 28.07 1.69
N ALA A 264 -28.54 28.74 1.87
CA ALA A 264 -27.23 28.15 1.63
C ALA A 264 -26.83 27.23 2.78
N VAL A 265 -26.23 26.10 2.43
CA VAL A 265 -25.49 25.22 3.35
C VAL A 265 -24.11 24.96 2.77
N THR A 266 -23.12 24.78 3.63
CA THR A 266 -21.79 24.31 3.18
C THR A 266 -21.78 22.79 3.30
N VAL A 267 -21.47 22.12 2.20
CA VAL A 267 -21.39 20.67 2.11
C VAL A 267 -19.94 20.31 1.83
N SER A 268 -19.41 19.40 2.62
CA SER A 268 -18.12 18.74 2.38
C SER A 268 -18.38 17.28 2.07
N ALA A 269 -17.69 16.76 1.06
CA ALA A 269 -17.74 15.36 0.66
C ALA A 269 -16.31 14.86 0.43
N ASN A 270 -15.99 13.73 1.01
CA ASN A 270 -14.78 12.95 0.79
C ASN A 270 -15.20 11.61 0.20
N ALA A 271 -14.86 11.38 -1.06
CA ALA A 271 -14.98 10.06 -1.66
C ALA A 271 -13.73 9.26 -1.34
N SER A 272 -13.90 8.03 -0.88
CA SER A 272 -12.80 7.10 -0.65
C SER A 272 -13.11 5.71 -1.18
N SER A 273 -12.07 5.00 -1.60
CA SER A 273 -12.14 3.60 -1.99
C SER A 273 -10.80 2.91 -1.74
N TYR A 274 -10.78 1.58 -1.88
CA TYR A 274 -9.60 0.75 -1.74
C TYR A 274 -9.21 0.14 -3.08
N ASP A 275 -8.00 0.46 -3.55
CA ASP A 275 -7.42 -0.17 -4.72
C ASP A 275 -6.84 -1.54 -4.31
N THR A 276 -7.59 -2.61 -4.56
CA THR A 276 -7.17 -3.98 -4.25
C THR A 276 -6.02 -4.48 -5.13
N THR A 277 -5.70 -3.79 -6.23
CA THR A 277 -4.58 -4.16 -7.10
C THR A 277 -3.26 -3.75 -6.47
N TYR A 278 -3.25 -2.56 -5.88
CA TYR A 278 -2.05 -1.92 -5.34
C TYR A 278 -2.01 -1.83 -3.81
N ASP A 279 -3.07 -2.30 -3.14
CA ASP A 279 -3.17 -2.31 -1.67
C ASP A 279 -3.12 -0.90 -1.06
N VAL A 280 -3.78 0.06 -1.71
CA VAL A 280 -3.75 1.48 -1.31
C VAL A 280 -5.14 2.09 -1.21
N PHE A 281 -5.31 3.02 -0.27
CA PHE A 281 -6.49 3.86 -0.19
C PHE A 281 -6.37 5.05 -1.15
N VAL A 282 -7.47 5.31 -1.86
CA VAL A 282 -7.58 6.43 -2.78
C VAL A 282 -8.73 7.31 -2.32
N SER A 283 -8.57 8.62 -2.43
CA SER A 283 -9.60 9.55 -2.01
C SER A 283 -9.55 10.84 -2.79
N ASP A 284 -10.69 11.50 -2.86
CA ASP A 284 -10.85 12.86 -3.37
C ASP A 284 -11.84 13.61 -2.49
N ALA A 285 -11.75 14.94 -2.45
CA ALA A 285 -12.62 15.75 -1.62
C ALA A 285 -13.09 17.01 -2.34
N ASP A 286 -14.38 17.31 -2.16
CA ASP A 286 -14.99 18.54 -2.65
C ASP A 286 -15.76 19.24 -1.53
N THR A 287 -15.81 20.56 -1.60
CA THR A 287 -16.58 21.39 -0.69
C THR A 287 -17.27 22.50 -1.46
N ALA A 288 -18.60 22.53 -1.37
CA ALA A 288 -19.42 23.48 -2.11
C ALA A 288 -20.48 24.14 -1.23
N VAL A 289 -20.89 25.34 -1.64
CA VAL A 289 -22.06 26.02 -1.09
C VAL A 289 -23.30 25.60 -1.86
N VAL A 290 -24.15 24.80 -1.24
CA VAL A 290 -25.35 24.22 -1.83
C VAL A 290 -26.58 25.04 -1.47
N ARG A 291 -27.41 25.35 -2.48
CA ARG A 291 -28.67 26.09 -2.28
C ARG A 291 -29.83 25.13 -2.06
N LEU A 292 -30.38 25.13 -0.85
CA LEU A 292 -31.54 24.32 -0.47
C LEU A 292 -32.85 24.96 -0.91
N LYS A 293 -33.59 24.26 -1.77
CA LYS A 293 -34.97 24.58 -2.17
C LYS A 293 -35.96 23.71 -1.41
N LYS A 294 -37.25 24.09 -1.41
CA LYS A 294 -38.28 23.21 -0.86
C LYS A 294 -38.34 21.92 -1.69
N GLY A 295 -38.26 20.77 -1.02
CA GLY A 295 -38.58 19.47 -1.60
C GLY A 295 -40.07 19.34 -1.92
#